data_AF-A0AB37GNQ9-F1
#
_entry.id   AF-A0AB37GNQ9-F1
#
_cell.length_a   1.000
_cell.length_b   1.000
_cell.length_c   1.000
_cell.angle_alpha   90.00
_cell.angle_beta   90.00
_cell.angle_gamma   90.00
#
_symmetry.space_group_name_H-M   'P 1'
#
loop_
_entity.id
_entity.type
_entity.pdbx_description
1 polymer ?
#
loop_
_entity_poly.entity_id
_entity_poly.type
_entity_poly.pdbx_seq_one_letter_code
_entity_poly.pdbx_strand_id
1 'polypeptide(L)'
;MDNLSRAQNKENEIKIENLKGRFDFFEKYTVDNKKEVAEKIEEFYELLNSHVINNENPHGVTSQQVTIIKDPSSYQDASYSGDNYPIGISTFPLSQGSVGFPSQYGECLNIKTTKYRFAQLFFHAGNREDSRIYLRHWYPSTGWTEFITVPSSSDVDEVLKSAKAYTDAHANDKENPHAVTKEQVGLSKVDNIKQAAKTEFDTHNSDNTRHITADERAKWNTGQLYKLTDDNGGRTLIPDGTDLLTLPSGLYYGVSNKVVNSPDPKAVEWFHYDVSTNNSRKTIVVTATANPRRWFGTIHTDGSFKGWQRIITDIDAVVTWQSPTLLNGWKQYGTHKVQFSKNVLGEVEIIGSMTGGTIGFEVPAFTLPQGYRPLQMTHFIGVASSIGTGSAPQFHRTHISTDGNVYIQSCSNTVNPNEFITFGFKFKSA
;
A
#
# COMPACT_ATOMS: atom_id res chain seq x y z
N MET A 1 -38.89 -172.23 66.96
CA MET A 1 -38.83 -170.96 67.71
C MET A 1 -37.51 -170.91 68.45
N ASP A 2 -36.66 -169.94 68.29
CA ASP A 2 -36.81 -168.76 67.48
C ASP A 2 -35.41 -168.23 67.26
N ASN A 3 -34.79 -168.80 66.23
CA ASN A 3 -33.76 -168.14 65.46
C ASN A 3 -34.15 -166.68 65.10
N LEU A 4 -35.46 -166.32 65.13
CA LEU A 4 -35.92 -164.93 65.12
C LEU A 4 -35.38 -164.06 66.27
N SER A 5 -35.30 -164.56 67.51
CA SER A 5 -34.80 -163.78 68.67
C SER A 5 -33.31 -163.47 68.56
N ARG A 6 -32.49 -164.43 68.09
CA ARG A 6 -31.06 -164.19 67.81
C ARG A 6 -30.85 -163.29 66.60
N ALA A 7 -31.67 -163.40 65.55
CA ALA A 7 -31.61 -162.52 64.39
C ALA A 7 -31.95 -161.06 64.77
N GLN A 8 -32.99 -160.84 65.58
CA GLN A 8 -33.38 -159.51 66.05
C GLN A 8 -32.32 -158.86 66.94
N ASN A 9 -31.69 -159.62 67.85
CA ASN A 9 -30.60 -159.12 68.69
C ASN A 9 -29.37 -158.76 67.86
N LYS A 10 -29.02 -159.57 66.86
CA LYS A 10 -27.91 -159.27 65.94
C LYS A 10 -28.20 -158.04 65.08
N GLU A 11 -29.46 -157.85 64.65
CA GLU A 11 -29.89 -156.64 63.95
C GLU A 11 -29.84 -155.38 64.84
N ASN A 12 -30.21 -155.50 66.13
CA ASN A 12 -30.11 -154.42 67.10
C ASN A 12 -28.65 -154.06 67.42
N GLU A 13 -27.76 -155.04 67.55
CA GLU A 13 -26.31 -154.80 67.69
C GLU A 13 -25.77 -154.03 66.48
N ILE A 14 -26.15 -154.41 65.26
CA ILE A 14 -25.76 -153.69 64.02
C ILE A 14 -26.33 -152.26 64.00
N LYS A 15 -27.57 -152.04 64.48
CA LYS A 15 -28.16 -150.69 64.58
C LYS A 15 -27.43 -149.83 65.62
N ILE A 16 -27.08 -150.40 66.76
CA ILE A 16 -26.32 -149.71 67.82
C ILE A 16 -24.91 -149.36 67.31
N GLU A 17 -24.25 -150.27 66.60
CA GLU A 17 -22.92 -150.05 66.05
C GLU A 17 -22.94 -148.97 64.95
N ASN A 18 -23.97 -148.96 64.09
CA ASN A 18 -24.21 -147.87 63.14
C ASN A 18 -24.51 -146.53 63.82
N LEU A 19 -25.28 -146.52 64.91
CA LEU A 19 -25.57 -145.31 65.68
C LEU A 19 -24.30 -144.77 66.37
N LYS A 20 -23.45 -145.65 66.92
CA LYS A 20 -22.14 -145.28 67.46
C LYS A 20 -21.24 -144.70 66.37
N GLY A 21 -21.15 -145.35 65.21
CA GLY A 21 -20.40 -144.82 64.07
C GLY A 21 -20.90 -143.46 63.60
N ARG A 22 -22.22 -143.23 63.60
CA ARG A 22 -22.81 -141.90 63.30
C ARG A 22 -22.52 -140.87 64.39
N PHE A 23 -22.50 -141.27 65.65
CA PHE A 23 -22.19 -140.40 66.79
C PHE A 23 -20.71 -139.98 66.76
N ASP A 24 -19.79 -140.93 66.57
CA ASP A 24 -18.36 -140.68 66.44
C ASP A 24 -18.05 -139.76 65.24
N PHE A 25 -18.77 -139.94 64.13
CA PHE A 25 -18.69 -139.03 62.99
C PHE A 25 -19.16 -137.62 63.35
N PHE A 26 -20.28 -137.49 64.09
CA PHE A 26 -20.81 -136.19 64.50
C PHE A 26 -19.89 -135.47 65.49
N GLU A 27 -19.33 -136.18 66.47
CA GLU A 27 -18.32 -135.62 67.38
C GLU A 27 -17.10 -135.13 66.61
N LYS A 28 -16.56 -135.96 65.71
CA LYS A 28 -15.42 -135.57 64.88
C LYS A 28 -15.73 -134.36 64.00
N TYR A 29 -16.87 -134.35 63.32
CA TYR A 29 -17.30 -133.23 62.47
C TYR A 29 -17.45 -131.92 63.27
N THR A 30 -17.96 -132.01 64.51
CA THR A 30 -18.13 -130.84 65.39
C THR A 30 -16.78 -130.31 65.87
N VAL A 31 -15.84 -131.20 66.17
CA VAL A 31 -14.47 -130.83 66.57
C VAL A 31 -13.71 -130.20 65.40
N ASP A 32 -13.80 -130.78 64.20
CA ASP A 32 -13.14 -130.26 63.00
C ASP A 32 -13.67 -128.87 62.63
N ASN A 33 -14.99 -128.65 62.65
CA ASN A 33 -15.59 -127.31 62.42
C ASN A 33 -15.17 -126.28 63.48
N LYS A 34 -15.08 -126.68 64.76
CA LYS A 34 -14.59 -125.78 65.82
C LYS A 34 -13.14 -125.37 65.57
N LYS A 35 -12.32 -126.30 65.09
CA LYS A 35 -10.92 -126.03 64.75
C LYS A 35 -10.81 -125.08 63.57
N GLU A 36 -11.57 -125.33 62.50
CA GLU A 36 -11.59 -124.46 61.31
C GLU A 36 -12.04 -123.03 61.64
N VAL A 37 -13.09 -122.88 62.47
CA VAL A 37 -13.55 -121.56 62.91
C VAL A 37 -12.50 -120.84 63.77
N ALA A 38 -11.80 -121.56 64.64
CA ALA A 38 -10.72 -120.98 65.45
C ALA A 38 -9.56 -120.50 64.57
N GLU A 39 -9.13 -121.31 63.60
CA GLU A 39 -8.07 -120.94 62.64
C GLU A 39 -8.47 -119.70 61.82
N LYS A 40 -9.73 -119.62 61.35
CA LYS A 40 -10.27 -118.44 60.65
C LYS A 40 -10.30 -117.17 61.50
N ILE A 41 -10.61 -117.30 62.78
CA ILE A 41 -10.62 -116.17 63.72
C ILE A 41 -9.18 -115.66 63.93
N GLU A 42 -8.22 -116.57 64.10
CA GLU A 42 -6.80 -116.24 64.24
C GLU A 42 -6.29 -115.47 63.00
N GLU A 43 -6.56 -115.98 61.78
CA GLU A 43 -6.22 -115.29 60.52
C GLU A 43 -6.81 -113.87 60.46
N PHE A 44 -8.08 -113.69 60.87
CA PHE A 44 -8.72 -112.37 60.87
C PHE A 44 -8.07 -111.41 61.87
N TYR A 45 -7.72 -111.89 63.07
CA TYR A 45 -7.03 -111.09 64.08
C TYR A 45 -5.64 -110.64 63.62
N GLU A 46 -4.88 -111.51 62.95
CA GLU A 46 -3.59 -111.14 62.36
C GLU A 46 -3.74 -110.05 61.28
N LEU A 47 -4.74 -110.19 60.40
CA LEU A 47 -4.98 -109.23 59.32
C LEU A 47 -5.42 -107.85 59.85
N LEU A 48 -6.31 -107.83 60.84
CA LEU A 48 -6.75 -106.59 61.50
C LEU A 48 -5.58 -105.89 62.20
N ASN A 49 -4.78 -106.65 62.95
CA ASN A 49 -3.60 -106.08 63.60
C ASN A 49 -2.65 -105.51 62.53
N SER A 50 -2.34 -106.24 61.46
CA SER A 50 -1.48 -105.73 60.38
C SER A 50 -1.95 -104.40 59.78
N HIS A 51 -3.27 -104.17 59.66
CA HIS A 51 -3.81 -102.92 59.16
C HIS A 51 -3.68 -101.77 60.18
N VAL A 52 -3.96 -102.04 61.46
CA VAL A 52 -3.91 -101.03 62.54
C VAL A 52 -2.48 -100.54 62.79
N ILE A 53 -1.46 -101.38 62.63
CA ILE A 53 -0.04 -101.00 62.75
C ILE A 53 0.59 -100.54 61.42
N ASN A 54 -0.15 -100.51 60.30
CA ASN A 54 0.38 -100.03 59.03
C ASN A 54 0.38 -98.48 58.97
N ASN A 55 1.55 -97.89 59.20
CA ASN A 55 1.76 -96.45 59.10
C ASN A 55 1.94 -95.92 57.65
N GLU A 56 1.83 -96.77 56.62
CA GLU A 56 1.97 -96.39 55.21
C GLU A 56 0.65 -96.01 54.52
N ASN A 57 -0.50 -96.07 55.22
CA ASN A 57 -1.80 -95.63 54.69
C ASN A 57 -2.34 -94.42 55.46
N PRO A 58 -2.30 -93.18 54.91
CA PRO A 58 -2.49 -91.99 55.73
C PRO A 58 -3.98 -91.67 56.00
N HIS A 59 -4.36 -91.69 57.28
CA HIS A 59 -5.53 -90.97 57.81
C HIS A 59 -5.05 -89.71 58.56
N GLY A 60 -5.76 -88.57 58.44
CA GLY A 60 -5.49 -87.36 59.22
C GLY A 60 -4.34 -86.47 58.71
N VAL A 61 -4.20 -86.29 57.39
CA VAL A 61 -3.13 -85.46 56.81
C VAL A 61 -3.28 -83.95 57.11
N THR A 62 -2.16 -83.30 57.40
CA THR A 62 -2.05 -81.84 57.62
C THR A 62 -1.76 -81.09 56.32
N SER A 63 -2.04 -79.79 56.28
CA SER A 63 -1.70 -78.95 55.11
C SER A 63 -0.20 -78.97 54.78
N GLN A 64 0.69 -79.11 55.78
CA GLN A 64 2.12 -79.26 55.53
C GLN A 64 2.44 -80.56 54.77
N GLN A 65 1.72 -81.65 55.04
CA GLN A 65 1.92 -82.93 54.34
C GLN A 65 1.34 -82.91 52.92
N VAL A 66 0.34 -82.07 52.65
CA VAL A 66 -0.36 -82.01 51.36
C VAL A 66 0.24 -80.96 50.42
N THR A 67 0.67 -79.82 50.95
CA THR A 67 1.02 -78.64 50.14
C THR A 67 2.53 -78.37 50.07
N ILE A 68 3.32 -78.77 51.07
CA ILE A 68 4.76 -78.47 51.05
C ILE A 68 5.53 -79.58 50.32
N ILE A 69 6.37 -79.18 49.36
CA ILE A 69 7.35 -80.08 48.74
C ILE A 69 8.43 -80.39 49.77
N LYS A 70 8.44 -81.64 50.27
CA LYS A 70 9.32 -82.08 51.38
C LYS A 70 10.81 -82.01 51.05
N ASP A 71 11.19 -82.30 49.81
CA ASP A 71 12.56 -82.16 49.30
C ASP A 71 12.58 -81.15 48.16
N PRO A 72 12.90 -79.87 48.45
CA PRO A 72 12.86 -78.82 47.46
C PRO A 72 14.17 -78.70 46.65
N SER A 73 15.14 -79.60 46.81
CA SER A 73 16.50 -79.49 46.24
C SER A 73 16.52 -79.29 44.72
N SER A 74 15.67 -80.02 43.99
CA SER A 74 15.56 -79.90 42.53
C SER A 74 14.89 -78.60 42.06
N TYR A 75 14.18 -77.91 42.96
CA TYR A 75 13.38 -76.71 42.65
C TYR A 75 14.11 -75.40 42.99
N GLN A 76 15.37 -75.48 43.44
CA GLN A 76 16.19 -74.30 43.76
C GLN A 76 16.71 -73.58 42.51
N ASP A 77 16.61 -74.18 41.33
CA ASP A 77 16.86 -73.52 40.05
C ASP A 77 15.52 -73.13 39.40
N ALA A 78 15.31 -71.84 39.19
CA ALA A 78 14.08 -71.34 38.58
C ALA A 78 13.87 -71.84 37.15
N SER A 79 14.90 -72.33 36.46
CA SER A 79 14.80 -72.94 35.13
C SER A 79 14.30 -74.39 35.17
N TYR A 80 14.20 -75.01 36.36
CA TYR A 80 13.74 -76.40 36.49
C TYR A 80 12.38 -76.58 35.82
N SER A 81 12.28 -77.61 34.97
CA SER A 81 11.13 -77.80 34.08
C SER A 81 9.82 -77.83 34.85
N GLY A 82 8.87 -76.99 34.44
CA GLY A 82 7.55 -76.94 35.04
C GLY A 82 6.76 -78.24 34.89
N ASP A 83 7.16 -79.12 33.97
CA ASP A 83 6.56 -80.46 33.81
C ASP A 83 6.82 -81.35 35.02
N ASN A 84 7.96 -81.16 35.71
CA ASN A 84 8.38 -81.97 36.86
C ASN A 84 7.70 -81.56 38.17
N TYR A 85 6.93 -80.48 38.19
CA TYR A 85 6.19 -80.04 39.37
C TYR A 85 4.91 -80.88 39.58
N PRO A 86 4.52 -81.16 40.83
CA PRO A 86 3.29 -81.89 41.11
C PRO A 86 2.05 -81.13 40.64
N ILE A 87 1.03 -81.86 40.19
CA ILE A 87 -0.31 -81.29 39.96
C ILE A 87 -0.94 -80.98 41.32
N GLY A 88 -1.48 -79.78 41.46
CA GLY A 88 -2.10 -79.27 42.68
C GLY A 88 -1.53 -77.91 43.09
N ILE A 89 -1.78 -77.56 44.35
CA ILE A 89 -1.13 -76.43 45.01
C ILE A 89 0.09 -76.97 45.73
N SER A 90 1.26 -76.40 45.46
CA SER A 90 2.47 -76.74 46.20
C SER A 90 3.26 -75.52 46.60
N THR A 91 3.94 -75.58 47.74
CA THR A 91 4.87 -74.54 48.18
C THR A 91 6.24 -75.13 48.48
N PHE A 92 7.27 -74.31 48.29
CA PHE A 92 8.61 -74.63 48.72
C PHE A 92 9.41 -73.36 49.04
N PRO A 93 10.25 -73.39 50.10
CA PRO A 93 11.17 -72.30 50.37
C PRO A 93 12.39 -72.38 49.46
N LEU A 94 12.92 -71.21 49.12
CA LEU A 94 14.25 -71.07 48.53
C LEU A 94 15.30 -71.04 49.62
N SER A 95 16.38 -71.76 49.37
CA SER A 95 17.57 -71.85 50.19
C SER A 95 18.72 -71.07 49.54
N GLN A 96 19.73 -70.77 50.34
CA GLN A 96 20.95 -70.11 49.87
C GLN A 96 21.52 -70.84 48.65
N GLY A 97 21.80 -70.10 47.57
CA GLY A 97 22.29 -70.66 46.31
C GLY A 97 21.21 -70.90 45.24
N SER A 98 19.94 -70.59 45.52
CA SER A 98 18.89 -70.61 44.49
C SER A 98 19.18 -69.63 43.35
N VAL A 99 18.92 -70.03 42.11
CA VAL A 99 19.27 -69.25 40.89
C VAL A 99 18.06 -68.98 40.02
N GLY A 100 18.06 -67.86 39.30
CA GLY A 100 17.02 -67.49 38.32
C GLY A 100 15.69 -67.00 38.90
N PHE A 101 15.54 -67.00 40.22
CA PHE A 101 14.41 -66.35 40.92
C PHE A 101 14.69 -64.85 41.11
N PRO A 102 13.65 -64.02 41.37
CA PRO A 102 13.85 -62.60 41.69
C PRO A 102 14.77 -62.36 42.89
N SER A 103 14.92 -63.35 43.77
CA SER A 103 15.86 -63.37 44.88
C SER A 103 16.29 -64.80 45.20
N GLN A 104 17.52 -64.95 45.71
CA GLN A 104 18.04 -66.25 46.19
C GLN A 104 17.34 -66.77 47.47
N TYR A 105 16.57 -65.92 48.17
CA TYR A 105 15.75 -66.29 49.32
C TYR A 105 14.30 -65.85 49.11
N GLY A 106 13.36 -66.71 49.47
CA GLY A 106 11.93 -66.46 49.35
C GLY A 106 11.11 -67.74 49.41
N GLU A 107 9.84 -67.64 49.07
CA GLU A 107 8.90 -68.75 49.00
C GLU A 107 8.21 -68.76 47.64
N CYS A 108 8.12 -69.95 47.06
CA CYS A 108 7.40 -70.18 45.82
C CYS A 108 6.06 -70.85 46.12
N LEU A 109 4.98 -70.29 45.57
CA LEU A 109 3.65 -70.90 45.52
C LEU A 109 3.35 -71.30 44.09
N ASN A 110 3.15 -72.60 43.90
CA ASN A 110 2.80 -73.19 42.62
C ASN A 110 1.31 -73.51 42.60
N ILE A 111 0.66 -73.14 41.50
CA ILE A 111 -0.72 -73.52 41.21
C ILE A 111 -0.71 -74.23 39.86
N LYS A 112 -0.73 -75.56 39.89
CA LYS A 112 -0.68 -76.41 38.69
C LYS A 112 -1.95 -77.26 38.59
N THR A 113 -2.90 -76.85 37.76
CA THR A 113 -4.17 -77.59 37.60
C THR A 113 -4.04 -78.71 36.57
N THR A 114 -3.27 -78.47 35.51
CA THR A 114 -2.98 -79.46 34.45
C THR A 114 -1.56 -79.23 33.93
N LYS A 115 -1.05 -80.11 33.07
CA LYS A 115 0.25 -79.89 32.40
C LYS A 115 0.33 -78.58 31.61
N TYR A 116 -0.80 -78.00 31.19
CA TYR A 116 -0.86 -76.75 30.41
C TYR A 116 -1.20 -75.51 31.26
N ARG A 117 -1.53 -75.70 32.53
CA ARG A 117 -2.02 -74.64 33.41
C ARG A 117 -1.17 -74.66 34.67
N PHE A 118 -0.06 -73.94 34.61
CA PHE A 118 0.85 -73.79 35.73
C PHE A 118 1.30 -72.33 35.87
N ALA A 119 0.98 -71.74 37.02
CA ALA A 119 1.47 -70.44 37.45
C ALA A 119 2.32 -70.61 38.72
N GLN A 120 3.38 -69.83 38.84
CA GLN A 120 4.21 -69.75 40.02
C GLN A 120 4.25 -68.30 40.51
N LEU A 121 3.93 -68.13 41.78
CA LEU A 121 4.11 -66.89 42.51
C LEU A 121 5.39 -66.99 43.35
N PHE A 122 6.17 -65.93 43.35
CA PHE A 122 7.34 -65.79 44.20
C PHE A 122 7.10 -64.67 45.21
N PHE A 123 7.35 -65.00 46.46
CA PHE A 123 7.31 -64.10 47.60
C PHE A 123 8.73 -63.93 48.15
N HIS A 124 9.14 -62.71 48.42
CA HIS A 124 10.40 -62.47 49.11
C HIS A 124 10.40 -63.05 50.53
N ALA A 125 11.58 -63.36 51.05
CA ALA A 125 11.74 -63.74 52.44
C ALA A 125 11.27 -62.59 53.35
N GLY A 126 10.53 -62.90 54.43
CA GLY A 126 9.86 -61.90 55.28
C GLY A 126 10.78 -60.91 56.00
N ASN A 127 12.10 -61.14 55.99
CA ASN A 127 13.11 -60.21 56.51
C ASN A 127 13.64 -59.23 55.45
N ARG A 128 13.19 -59.33 54.19
CA ARG A 128 13.44 -58.30 53.18
C ARG A 128 12.34 -57.27 53.24
N GLU A 129 12.71 -56.01 53.31
CA GLU A 129 11.81 -54.86 53.19
C GLU A 129 11.31 -54.66 51.74
N ASP A 130 10.98 -55.76 51.06
CA ASP A 130 10.50 -55.79 49.69
C ASP A 130 9.27 -56.68 49.61
N SER A 131 8.09 -56.05 49.66
CA SER A 131 6.79 -56.74 49.64
C SER A 131 6.30 -57.07 48.22
N ARG A 132 7.12 -56.89 47.19
CA ARG A 132 6.73 -57.17 45.81
C ARG A 132 6.49 -58.66 45.61
N ILE A 133 5.39 -58.97 44.92
CA ILE A 133 5.02 -60.32 44.50
C ILE A 133 5.35 -60.45 43.02
N TYR A 134 5.98 -61.56 42.66
CA TYR A 134 6.29 -61.86 41.27
C TYR A 134 5.46 -63.04 40.80
N LEU A 135 5.04 -63.00 39.54
CA LEU A 135 4.26 -64.04 38.90
C LEU A 135 4.97 -64.48 37.62
N ARG A 136 4.95 -65.77 37.34
CA ARG A 136 5.31 -66.33 36.03
C ARG A 136 4.47 -67.55 35.70
N HIS A 137 4.51 -67.96 34.44
CA HIS A 137 3.75 -69.11 33.93
C HIS A 137 4.68 -70.12 33.26
N TRP A 138 4.28 -71.39 33.27
CA TRP A 138 4.94 -72.46 32.52
C TRP A 138 4.12 -72.88 31.31
N TYR A 139 4.78 -73.01 30.17
CA TYR A 139 4.22 -73.55 28.93
C TYR A 139 5.06 -74.76 28.48
N PRO A 140 4.49 -75.96 28.34
CA PRO A 140 5.28 -77.15 27.95
C PRO A 140 6.06 -77.03 26.64
N SER A 141 5.61 -76.16 25.73
CA SER A 141 6.26 -75.93 24.44
C SER A 141 7.43 -74.95 24.47
N THR A 142 7.46 -74.02 25.44
CA THR A 142 8.39 -72.87 25.44
C THR A 142 9.11 -72.64 26.77
N GLY A 143 8.66 -73.30 27.84
CA GLY A 143 9.22 -73.17 29.17
C GLY A 143 8.58 -72.04 30.00
N TRP A 144 9.37 -71.51 30.93
CA TRP A 144 8.95 -70.44 31.85
C TRP A 144 8.88 -69.08 31.14
N THR A 145 7.86 -68.29 31.46
CA THR A 145 7.90 -66.85 31.19
C THR A 145 8.86 -66.17 32.16
N GLU A 146 9.33 -64.98 31.78
CA GLU A 146 9.95 -64.05 32.72
C GLU A 146 9.04 -63.77 33.92
N PHE A 147 9.65 -63.42 35.04
CA PHE A 147 8.94 -62.97 36.22
C PHE A 147 8.39 -61.55 35.98
N ILE A 148 7.08 -61.39 36.08
CA ILE A 148 6.43 -60.08 36.12
C ILE A 148 6.17 -59.68 37.56
N THR A 149 6.37 -58.40 37.88
CA THR A 149 6.04 -57.86 39.20
C THR A 149 4.57 -57.46 39.23
N VAL A 150 3.86 -57.80 40.30
CA VAL A 150 2.52 -57.26 40.57
C VAL A 150 2.71 -55.86 41.19
N PRO A 151 2.33 -54.77 40.51
CA PRO A 151 2.59 -53.42 41.01
C PRO A 151 1.72 -53.10 42.24
N SER A 152 2.31 -52.34 43.16
CA SER A 152 1.62 -51.73 44.30
C SER A 152 1.03 -50.36 43.92
N SER A 153 0.15 -49.81 44.76
CA SER A 153 -0.36 -48.44 44.57
C SER A 153 0.76 -47.39 44.56
N SER A 154 1.79 -47.57 45.40
CA SER A 154 2.95 -46.69 45.44
C SER A 154 3.74 -46.67 44.13
N ASP A 155 3.85 -47.82 43.44
CA ASP A 155 4.54 -47.90 42.14
C ASP A 155 3.80 -47.08 41.06
N VAL A 156 2.47 -47.00 41.15
CA VAL A 156 1.64 -46.26 40.19
C VAL A 156 1.57 -44.77 40.53
N ASP A 157 1.51 -44.41 41.81
CA ASP A 157 1.41 -43.01 42.27
C ASP A 157 2.65 -42.19 41.88
N GLU A 158 3.85 -42.77 41.94
CA GLU A 158 5.08 -42.08 41.55
C GLU A 158 5.13 -41.77 40.04
N VAL A 159 4.69 -42.72 39.21
CA VAL A 159 4.56 -42.55 37.77
C VAL A 159 3.54 -41.46 37.45
N LEU A 160 2.38 -41.48 38.12
CA LEU A 160 1.33 -40.48 37.92
C LEU A 160 1.78 -39.08 38.33
N LYS A 161 2.48 -38.96 39.47
CA LYS A 161 3.04 -37.69 39.94
C LYS A 161 4.02 -37.09 38.94
N SER A 162 4.91 -37.91 38.38
CA SER A 162 5.90 -37.48 37.38
C SER A 162 5.23 -37.01 36.09
N ALA A 163 4.23 -37.75 35.60
CA ALA A 163 3.45 -37.36 34.42
C ALA A 163 2.73 -36.02 34.62
N LYS A 164 2.10 -35.81 35.80
CA LYS A 164 1.41 -34.57 36.12
C LYS A 164 2.35 -33.37 36.19
N ALA A 165 3.54 -33.52 36.78
CA ALA A 165 4.53 -32.45 36.85
C ALA A 165 4.97 -31.98 35.45
N TYR A 166 5.16 -32.92 34.51
CA TYR A 166 5.50 -32.58 33.13
C TYR A 166 4.37 -31.81 32.42
N THR A 167 3.12 -32.27 32.53
CA THR A 167 1.99 -31.59 31.87
C THR A 167 1.72 -30.21 32.46
N ASP A 168 1.85 -30.06 33.78
CA ASP A 168 1.72 -28.77 34.45
C ASP A 168 2.85 -27.81 34.04
N ALA A 169 4.09 -28.30 33.88
CA ALA A 169 5.20 -27.48 33.40
C ALA A 169 4.96 -26.99 31.96
N HIS A 170 4.54 -27.87 31.05
CA HIS A 170 4.24 -27.50 29.67
C HIS A 170 3.11 -26.48 29.56
N ALA A 171 2.01 -26.66 30.31
CA ALA A 171 0.88 -25.74 30.29
C ALA A 171 1.23 -24.33 30.80
N ASN A 172 2.24 -24.22 31.65
CA ASN A 172 2.70 -22.95 32.23
C ASN A 172 3.88 -22.31 31.47
N ASP A 173 4.44 -22.99 30.47
CA ASP A 173 5.52 -22.45 29.64
C ASP A 173 4.98 -21.39 28.66
N LYS A 174 5.27 -20.12 28.95
CA LYS A 174 4.90 -18.96 28.11
C LYS A 174 6.01 -18.58 27.11
N GLU A 175 7.14 -19.28 27.14
CA GLU A 175 8.30 -19.04 26.27
C GLU A 175 8.29 -19.94 25.01
N ASN A 176 7.32 -20.85 24.89
CA ASN A 176 7.18 -21.82 23.79
C ASN A 176 5.69 -21.97 23.40
N PRO A 177 5.27 -21.64 22.17
CA PRO A 177 4.34 -20.55 21.97
C PRO A 177 2.89 -20.88 22.38
N HIS A 178 2.53 -20.42 23.57
CA HIS A 178 1.18 -20.00 23.91
C HIS A 178 1.23 -18.54 24.40
N ALA A 179 0.31 -17.70 23.90
CA ALA A 179 0.19 -16.26 24.19
C ALA A 179 1.29 -15.34 23.61
N VAL A 180 1.54 -15.43 22.29
CA VAL A 180 2.50 -14.57 21.59
C VAL A 180 2.22 -13.07 21.79
N THR A 181 3.20 -12.34 22.32
CA THR A 181 3.12 -10.88 22.55
C THR A 181 3.51 -10.10 21.30
N LYS A 182 3.18 -8.81 21.26
CA LYS A 182 3.59 -7.92 20.15
C LYS A 182 5.12 -7.85 20.02
N GLU A 183 5.84 -7.95 21.13
CA GLU A 183 7.29 -8.01 21.17
C GLU A 183 7.82 -9.25 20.46
N GLN A 184 7.23 -10.42 20.71
CA GLN A 184 7.67 -11.70 20.13
C GLN A 184 7.53 -11.74 18.61
N VAL A 185 6.55 -11.02 18.05
CA VAL A 185 6.36 -10.90 16.59
C VAL A 185 6.96 -9.62 15.99
N GLY A 186 7.74 -8.86 16.77
CA GLY A 186 8.41 -7.64 16.30
C GLY A 186 7.47 -6.44 16.05
N LEU A 187 6.24 -6.49 16.54
CA LEU A 187 5.20 -5.48 16.38
C LEU A 187 5.08 -4.52 17.59
N SER A 188 5.98 -4.60 18.57
CA SER A 188 5.93 -3.74 19.78
C SER A 188 6.10 -2.25 19.49
N LYS A 189 6.75 -1.90 18.36
CA LYS A 189 6.91 -0.51 17.90
C LYS A 189 5.79 -0.05 16.96
N VAL A 190 4.83 -0.92 16.65
CA VAL A 190 3.72 -0.59 15.76
C VAL A 190 2.54 -0.09 16.59
N ASP A 191 2.21 1.18 16.41
CA ASP A 191 1.04 1.80 17.05
C ASP A 191 -0.25 1.10 16.62
N ASN A 192 -1.17 0.88 17.56
CA ASN A 192 -2.45 0.21 17.30
C ASN A 192 -3.50 1.23 16.81
N ILE A 193 -3.23 1.86 15.68
CA ILE A 193 -4.08 2.87 15.06
C ILE A 193 -4.65 2.37 13.74
N LYS A 194 -5.81 2.91 13.34
CA LYS A 194 -6.42 2.59 12.06
C LYS A 194 -5.50 3.07 10.93
N GLN A 195 -4.89 2.14 10.21
CA GLN A 195 -4.08 2.43 9.03
C GLN A 195 -4.98 2.58 7.80
N ALA A 196 -4.60 3.49 6.90
CA ALA A 196 -5.21 3.54 5.58
C ALA A 196 -4.89 2.24 4.84
N ALA A 197 -5.85 1.74 4.06
CA ALA A 197 -5.60 0.58 3.23
C ALA A 197 -4.55 0.93 2.16
N LYS A 198 -3.73 -0.04 1.75
CA LYS A 198 -2.78 0.15 0.64
C LYS A 198 -3.49 0.70 -0.61
N THR A 199 -4.70 0.21 -0.88
CA THR A 199 -5.55 0.69 -1.97
C THR A 199 -5.85 2.18 -1.86
N GLU A 200 -6.23 2.69 -0.68
CA GLU A 200 -6.51 4.12 -0.48
C GLU A 200 -5.25 4.98 -0.70
N PHE A 201 -4.10 4.50 -0.23
CA PHE A 201 -2.81 5.16 -0.46
C PHE A 201 -2.46 5.20 -1.95
N ASP A 202 -2.56 4.06 -2.64
CA ASP A 202 -2.24 3.96 -4.07
C ASP A 202 -3.20 4.85 -4.91
N THR A 203 -4.49 4.90 -4.55
CA THR A 203 -5.48 5.80 -5.18
C THR A 203 -5.09 7.27 -4.98
N HIS A 204 -4.70 7.68 -3.77
CA HIS A 204 -4.24 9.04 -3.53
C HIS A 204 -2.96 9.38 -4.31
N ASN A 205 -1.98 8.46 -4.33
CA ASN A 205 -0.69 8.68 -4.98
C ASN A 205 -0.81 8.75 -6.52
N SER A 206 -1.83 8.12 -7.10
CA SER A 206 -2.11 8.15 -8.55
C SER A 206 -3.04 9.30 -8.99
N ASP A 207 -3.54 10.11 -8.05
CA ASP A 207 -4.43 11.23 -8.36
C ASP A 207 -3.67 12.45 -8.89
N ASN A 208 -3.40 12.44 -10.19
CA ASN A 208 -2.71 13.53 -10.89
C ASN A 208 -3.50 14.86 -10.92
N THR A 209 -4.77 14.88 -10.49
CA THR A 209 -5.54 16.13 -10.41
C THR A 209 -5.23 16.88 -9.10
N ARG A 210 -4.93 16.13 -8.04
CA ARG A 210 -4.61 16.69 -6.71
C ARG A 210 -3.13 17.02 -6.54
N HIS A 211 -2.27 16.34 -7.29
CA HIS A 211 -0.82 16.60 -7.28
C HIS A 211 -0.44 17.57 -8.38
N ILE A 212 0.71 18.20 -8.22
CA ILE A 212 1.27 19.13 -9.19
C ILE A 212 2.65 18.65 -9.61
N THR A 213 2.99 18.86 -10.87
CA THR A 213 4.29 18.53 -11.44
C THR A 213 5.28 19.69 -11.27
N ALA A 214 6.56 19.38 -11.39
CA ALA A 214 7.60 20.41 -11.45
C ALA A 214 7.39 21.36 -12.64
N ASP A 215 6.92 20.83 -13.78
CA ASP A 215 6.66 21.59 -15.00
C ASP A 215 5.49 22.56 -14.84
N GLU A 216 4.38 22.14 -14.22
CA GLU A 216 3.26 23.03 -13.89
C GLU A 216 3.72 24.17 -12.98
N ARG A 217 4.51 23.85 -11.94
CA ARG A 217 5.07 24.85 -11.04
C ARG A 217 5.99 25.83 -11.77
N ALA A 218 6.84 25.34 -12.66
CA ALA A 218 7.70 26.18 -13.49
C ALA A 218 6.88 27.09 -14.41
N LYS A 219 5.83 26.56 -15.04
CA LYS A 219 4.90 27.33 -15.89
C LYS A 219 4.19 28.44 -15.10
N TRP A 220 3.69 28.14 -13.91
CA TRP A 220 3.03 29.15 -13.07
C TRP A 220 4.00 30.20 -12.53
N ASN A 221 5.20 29.79 -12.09
CA ASN A 221 6.21 30.70 -11.56
C ASN A 221 6.83 31.62 -12.63
N THR A 222 6.88 31.17 -13.89
CA THR A 222 7.39 31.97 -15.02
C THR A 222 6.30 32.77 -15.73
N GLY A 223 5.04 32.54 -15.39
CA GLY A 223 3.90 33.24 -15.98
C GLY A 223 3.88 34.72 -15.59
N GLN A 224 3.54 35.57 -16.55
CA GLN A 224 3.27 36.98 -16.29
C GLN A 224 1.95 37.11 -15.51
N LEU A 225 2.02 37.50 -14.23
CA LEU A 225 0.85 37.59 -13.35
C LEU A 225 -0.09 38.74 -13.71
N TYR A 226 0.45 39.79 -14.34
CA TYR A 226 -0.31 40.96 -14.75
C TYR A 226 -0.65 40.88 -16.25
N LYS A 227 -1.94 40.87 -16.58
CA LYS A 227 -2.41 40.75 -17.97
C LYS A 227 -2.20 42.05 -18.76
N LEU A 228 -1.52 41.96 -19.90
CA LEU A 228 -1.39 43.07 -20.86
C LEU A 228 -2.43 43.00 -21.99
N THR A 229 -3.03 41.83 -22.20
CA THR A 229 -3.96 41.50 -23.30
C THR A 229 -5.24 40.86 -22.74
N ASP A 230 -6.25 40.68 -23.58
CA ASP A 230 -7.39 39.82 -23.28
C ASP A 230 -7.01 38.32 -23.25
N ASP A 231 -7.99 37.46 -22.94
CA ASP A 231 -7.80 36.01 -22.79
C ASP A 231 -7.50 35.27 -24.11
N ASN A 232 -7.68 35.93 -25.26
CA ASN A 232 -7.36 35.42 -26.59
C ASN A 232 -6.03 35.99 -27.13
N GLY A 233 -5.29 36.77 -26.32
CA GLY A 233 -4.06 37.45 -26.74
C GLY A 233 -4.30 38.73 -27.56
N GLY A 234 -5.55 39.22 -27.62
CA GLY A 234 -5.95 40.45 -28.28
C GLY A 234 -5.79 41.69 -27.39
N ARG A 235 -5.90 42.87 -28.00
CA ARG A 235 -5.99 44.15 -27.26
C ARG A 235 -7.32 44.22 -26.52
N THR A 236 -7.36 44.81 -25.33
CA THR A 236 -8.59 44.97 -24.56
C THR A 236 -9.40 46.18 -25.05
N LEU A 237 -10.70 46.03 -25.27
CA LEU A 237 -11.58 47.14 -25.65
C LEU A 237 -11.73 48.13 -24.48
N ILE A 238 -11.52 49.41 -24.75
CA ILE A 238 -11.78 50.49 -23.80
C ILE A 238 -13.28 50.79 -23.81
N PRO A 239 -13.99 50.74 -22.66
CA PRO A 239 -15.37 51.19 -22.59
C PRO A 239 -15.52 52.67 -22.92
N ASP A 240 -16.61 53.04 -23.59
CA ASP A 240 -16.93 54.44 -23.91
C ASP A 240 -16.90 55.33 -22.65
N GLY A 241 -16.28 56.50 -22.77
CA GLY A 241 -16.15 57.48 -21.69
C GLY A 241 -14.97 57.23 -20.74
N THR A 242 -14.22 56.14 -20.91
CA THR A 242 -13.05 55.86 -20.06
C THR A 242 -11.94 56.88 -20.30
N ASP A 243 -11.33 57.36 -19.21
CA ASP A 243 -10.14 58.21 -19.25
C ASP A 243 -8.88 57.39 -19.51
N LEU A 244 -8.30 57.58 -20.70
CA LEU A 244 -7.05 56.97 -21.12
C LEU A 244 -5.90 57.18 -20.12
N LEU A 245 -5.86 58.35 -19.45
CA LEU A 245 -4.79 58.67 -18.50
C LEU A 245 -4.90 57.88 -17.20
N THR A 246 -6.04 57.24 -16.92
CA THR A 246 -6.25 56.40 -15.73
C THR A 246 -5.97 54.93 -15.98
N LEU A 247 -5.95 54.48 -17.25
CA LEU A 247 -5.76 53.08 -17.59
C LEU A 247 -4.43 52.54 -17.05
N PRO A 248 -4.40 51.32 -16.48
CA PRO A 248 -3.16 50.73 -16.01
C PRO A 248 -2.33 50.22 -17.20
N SER A 249 -1.19 49.56 -16.93
CA SER A 249 -0.43 48.96 -18.03
C SER A 249 -1.29 47.99 -18.83
N GLY A 250 -1.15 47.99 -20.16
CA GLY A 250 -1.92 47.12 -21.04
C GLY A 250 -1.93 47.61 -22.48
N LEU A 251 -2.41 46.72 -23.36
CA LEU A 251 -2.61 46.97 -24.77
C LEU A 251 -4.12 47.07 -25.03
N TYR A 252 -4.56 48.25 -25.39
CA TYR A 252 -5.98 48.56 -25.52
C TYR A 252 -6.33 49.00 -26.95
N TYR A 253 -7.63 49.05 -27.23
CA TYR A 253 -8.18 49.66 -28.44
C TYR A 253 -9.54 50.31 -28.18
N GLY A 254 -9.92 51.28 -29.01
CA GLY A 254 -11.19 51.99 -28.87
C GLY A 254 -11.34 53.08 -29.92
N VAL A 255 -12.56 53.56 -30.15
CA VAL A 255 -12.81 54.68 -31.06
C VAL A 255 -12.38 55.99 -30.40
N SER A 256 -11.56 56.80 -31.07
CA SER A 256 -10.90 57.96 -30.46
C SER A 256 -11.88 58.95 -29.81
N ASN A 257 -12.98 59.29 -30.47
CA ASN A 257 -14.01 60.19 -29.93
C ASN A 257 -14.85 59.61 -28.78
N LYS A 258 -14.66 58.33 -28.44
CA LYS A 258 -15.28 57.66 -27.29
C LYS A 258 -14.34 57.52 -26.10
N VAL A 259 -13.04 57.80 -26.28
CA VAL A 259 -12.03 57.67 -25.24
C VAL A 259 -11.64 59.07 -24.74
N VAL A 260 -11.81 59.30 -23.44
CA VAL A 260 -11.45 60.57 -22.81
C VAL A 260 -9.93 60.72 -22.81
N ASN A 261 -9.44 61.93 -23.09
CA ASN A 261 -8.02 62.27 -23.24
C ASN A 261 -7.27 61.56 -24.39
N SER A 262 -7.98 61.05 -25.39
CA SER A 262 -7.37 60.61 -26.65
C SER A 262 -6.67 61.78 -27.39
N PRO A 263 -5.55 61.56 -28.10
CA PRO A 263 -4.80 62.62 -28.81
C PRO A 263 -5.58 63.32 -29.94
N ASP A 264 -6.58 62.67 -30.52
CA ASP A 264 -7.44 63.24 -31.56
C ASP A 264 -8.93 63.03 -31.20
N PRO A 265 -9.47 63.79 -30.23
CA PRO A 265 -10.77 63.50 -29.62
C PRO A 265 -11.97 63.69 -30.56
N LYS A 266 -11.75 64.27 -31.75
CA LYS A 266 -12.79 64.43 -32.78
C LYS A 266 -12.80 63.28 -33.80
N ALA A 267 -11.76 62.44 -33.82
CA ALA A 267 -11.65 61.36 -34.78
C ALA A 267 -12.66 60.24 -34.51
N VAL A 268 -13.45 59.91 -35.53
CA VAL A 268 -14.35 58.74 -35.55
C VAL A 268 -13.61 57.55 -36.16
N GLU A 269 -12.51 57.17 -35.53
CA GLU A 269 -11.56 56.17 -36.03
C GLU A 269 -11.07 55.30 -34.86
N TRP A 270 -10.81 54.02 -35.15
CA TRP A 270 -10.25 53.07 -34.18
C TRP A 270 -8.78 53.32 -33.93
N PHE A 271 -8.43 53.48 -32.66
CA PHE A 271 -7.06 53.69 -32.20
C PHE A 271 -6.60 52.51 -31.35
N HIS A 272 -5.33 52.20 -31.45
CA HIS A 272 -4.60 51.31 -30.53
C HIS A 272 -3.90 52.16 -29.47
N TYR A 273 -4.04 51.78 -28.21
CA TYR A 273 -3.44 52.48 -27.07
C TYR A 273 -2.53 51.53 -26.30
N ASP A 274 -1.24 51.82 -26.27
CA ASP A 274 -0.23 51.05 -25.55
C ASP A 274 0.13 51.82 -24.28
N VAL A 275 -0.31 51.33 -23.13
CA VAL A 275 -0.08 51.97 -21.84
C VAL A 275 0.99 51.18 -21.08
N SER A 276 2.02 51.88 -20.64
CA SER A 276 3.10 51.31 -19.83
C SER A 276 3.35 52.18 -18.60
N THR A 277 3.30 51.58 -17.42
CA THR A 277 3.40 52.25 -16.11
C THR A 277 4.62 51.78 -15.35
N ASN A 278 5.32 52.71 -14.69
CA ASN A 278 6.41 52.43 -13.76
C ASN A 278 6.26 53.37 -12.55
N ASN A 279 5.71 52.84 -11.45
CA ASN A 279 5.27 53.62 -10.29
C ASN A 279 4.34 54.76 -10.75
N SER A 280 4.64 56.00 -10.37
CA SER A 280 3.86 57.19 -10.78
C SER A 280 4.07 57.62 -12.23
N ARG A 281 5.03 57.03 -12.96
CA ARG A 281 5.32 57.40 -14.36
C ARG A 281 4.49 56.57 -15.31
N LYS A 282 4.03 57.18 -16.40
CA LYS A 282 3.28 56.51 -17.47
C LYS A 282 3.77 56.96 -18.82
N THR A 283 3.87 56.02 -19.76
CA THR A 283 4.03 56.30 -21.19
C THR A 283 2.83 55.70 -21.92
N ILE A 284 2.21 56.51 -22.77
CA ILE A 284 1.08 56.07 -23.60
C ILE A 284 1.47 56.31 -25.06
N VAL A 285 1.47 55.26 -25.86
CA VAL A 285 1.66 55.35 -27.32
C VAL A 285 0.34 55.04 -27.99
N VAL A 286 -0.09 55.92 -28.89
CA VAL A 286 -1.38 55.81 -29.56
C VAL A 286 -1.17 55.73 -31.05
N THR A 287 -1.78 54.76 -31.70
CA THR A 287 -1.70 54.57 -33.15
C THR A 287 -3.10 54.53 -33.75
N ALA A 288 -3.39 55.47 -34.63
CA ALA A 288 -4.60 55.46 -35.45
C ALA A 288 -4.51 54.36 -36.52
N THR A 289 -5.61 53.64 -36.79
CA THR A 289 -5.56 52.41 -37.61
C THR A 289 -5.94 52.58 -39.07
N ALA A 290 -6.82 53.53 -39.40
CA ALA A 290 -7.18 53.88 -40.77
C ALA A 290 -6.18 54.88 -41.37
N ASN A 291 -5.68 55.81 -40.55
CA ASN A 291 -4.65 56.77 -40.93
C ASN A 291 -3.50 56.61 -39.92
N PRO A 292 -2.37 55.94 -40.24
CA PRO A 292 -1.35 55.47 -39.28
C PRO A 292 -0.50 56.58 -38.63
N ARG A 293 -1.15 57.67 -38.21
CA ARG A 293 -0.64 58.71 -37.34
C ARG A 293 -0.41 58.11 -35.96
N ARG A 294 0.72 58.48 -35.37
CA ARG A 294 1.12 58.01 -34.05
C ARG A 294 1.39 59.18 -33.13
N TRP A 295 1.00 59.03 -31.87
CA TRP A 295 1.28 59.98 -30.80
C TRP A 295 1.91 59.26 -29.62
N PHE A 296 2.63 60.02 -28.80
CA PHE A 296 3.01 59.58 -27.48
C PHE A 296 2.73 60.67 -26.46
N GLY A 297 2.41 60.25 -25.25
CA GLY A 297 2.17 61.11 -24.11
C GLY A 297 2.82 60.50 -22.88
N THR A 298 3.24 61.35 -21.94
CA THR A 298 3.88 60.89 -20.70
C THR A 298 3.25 61.54 -19.47
N ILE A 299 3.21 60.79 -18.38
CA ILE A 299 2.91 61.28 -17.03
C ILE A 299 4.19 61.19 -16.21
N HIS A 300 4.61 62.29 -15.60
CA HIS A 300 5.82 62.35 -14.78
C HIS A 300 5.55 61.91 -13.33
N THR A 301 6.58 61.84 -12.49
CA THR A 301 6.46 61.37 -11.09
C THR A 301 5.54 62.23 -10.23
N ASP A 302 5.27 63.47 -10.64
CA ASP A 302 4.33 64.41 -10.01
C ASP A 302 2.86 64.18 -10.43
N GLY A 303 2.59 63.17 -11.27
CA GLY A 303 1.25 62.87 -11.78
C GLY A 303 0.78 63.79 -12.93
N SER A 304 1.60 64.75 -13.36
CA SER A 304 1.21 65.67 -14.43
C SER A 304 1.41 65.06 -15.82
N PHE A 305 0.37 65.19 -16.65
CA PHE A 305 0.42 64.82 -18.07
C PHE A 305 1.17 65.89 -18.87
N LYS A 306 2.16 65.47 -19.66
CA LYS A 306 3.05 66.39 -20.43
C LYS A 306 2.53 66.72 -21.83
N GLY A 307 1.28 66.39 -22.11
CA GLY A 307 0.65 66.62 -23.41
C GLY A 307 0.99 65.55 -24.45
N TRP A 308 0.23 65.58 -25.54
CA TRP A 308 0.42 64.69 -26.68
C TRP A 308 1.47 65.25 -27.64
N GLN A 309 2.42 64.40 -28.03
CA GLN A 309 3.39 64.68 -29.08
C GLN A 309 3.10 63.77 -30.27
N ARG A 310 2.93 64.35 -31.45
CA ARG A 310 2.73 63.60 -32.69
C ARG A 310 4.08 63.19 -33.28
N ILE A 311 4.19 61.94 -33.71
CA ILE A 311 5.31 61.44 -34.50
C ILE A 311 5.03 61.76 -35.98
N ILE A 312 5.98 62.45 -36.61
CA ILE A 312 5.95 62.82 -38.04
C ILE A 312 6.79 61.81 -38.81
N THR A 313 6.28 61.33 -39.94
CA THR A 313 7.03 60.42 -40.84
C THR A 313 7.29 61.08 -42.20
N ASP A 314 7.98 60.38 -43.08
CA ASP A 314 8.23 60.80 -44.46
C ASP A 314 6.95 61.08 -45.25
N ILE A 315 5.86 60.34 -45.01
CA ILE A 315 4.56 60.59 -45.65
C ILE A 315 4.00 61.98 -45.31
N ASP A 316 4.29 62.50 -44.12
CA ASP A 316 3.84 63.82 -43.67
C ASP A 316 4.66 64.96 -44.30
N ALA A 317 5.80 64.64 -44.93
CA ALA A 317 6.58 65.60 -45.72
C ALA A 317 5.99 65.79 -47.13
N VAL A 318 5.10 64.90 -47.59
CA VAL A 318 4.43 65.01 -48.89
C VAL A 318 3.40 66.15 -48.80
N VAL A 319 3.52 67.12 -49.71
CA VAL A 319 2.60 68.27 -49.79
C VAL A 319 1.80 68.23 -51.08
N THR A 320 0.54 68.68 -51.00
CA THR A 320 -0.31 68.88 -52.19
C THR A 320 -0.15 70.32 -52.69
N TRP A 321 0.34 70.46 -53.92
CA TRP A 321 0.46 71.75 -54.59
C TRP A 321 -0.86 72.20 -55.22
N GLN A 322 -1.23 73.45 -54.97
CA GLN A 322 -2.45 74.09 -55.48
C GLN A 322 -2.08 75.30 -56.33
N SER A 323 -2.90 75.61 -57.33
CA SER A 323 -2.74 76.83 -58.13
C SER A 323 -3.67 77.93 -57.60
N PRO A 324 -3.17 79.15 -57.36
CA PRO A 324 -4.04 80.26 -56.99
C PRO A 324 -4.85 80.75 -58.19
N THR A 325 -5.98 81.39 -57.91
CA THR A 325 -6.71 82.17 -58.92
C THR A 325 -6.03 83.52 -59.06
N LEU A 326 -5.40 83.76 -60.22
CA LEU A 326 -4.73 85.03 -60.51
C LEU A 326 -5.75 86.12 -60.85
N LEU A 327 -5.51 87.32 -60.34
CA LEU A 327 -6.37 88.50 -60.43
C LEU A 327 -5.67 89.63 -61.19
N ASN A 328 -6.39 90.70 -61.50
CA ASN A 328 -5.81 91.97 -62.00
C ASN A 328 -4.83 91.80 -63.18
N GLY A 329 -5.20 90.95 -64.14
CA GLY A 329 -4.46 90.72 -65.38
C GLY A 329 -3.27 89.77 -65.26
N TRP A 330 -2.93 89.30 -64.06
CA TRP A 330 -1.83 88.35 -63.87
C TRP A 330 -2.13 86.99 -64.52
N LYS A 331 -1.12 86.42 -65.19
CA LYS A 331 -1.18 85.14 -65.88
C LYS A 331 -0.02 84.25 -65.46
N GLN A 332 -0.20 82.94 -65.57
CA GLN A 332 0.86 81.96 -65.32
C GLN A 332 2.00 82.15 -66.34
N TYR A 333 3.25 82.11 -65.89
CA TYR A 333 4.41 82.28 -66.76
C TYR A 333 5.00 80.93 -67.17
N GLY A 334 4.90 80.60 -68.47
CA GLY A 334 5.51 79.40 -69.05
C GLY A 334 5.12 78.11 -68.34
N THR A 335 6.11 77.24 -68.09
CA THR A 335 5.94 75.96 -67.39
C THR A 335 6.05 76.08 -65.86
N HIS A 336 6.67 77.15 -65.34
CA HIS A 336 6.87 77.39 -63.92
C HIS A 336 5.66 78.13 -63.32
N LYS A 337 4.53 77.42 -63.23
CA LYS A 337 3.27 78.00 -62.74
C LYS A 337 3.39 78.39 -61.26
N VAL A 338 2.81 79.54 -60.91
CA VAL A 338 2.60 79.92 -59.51
C VAL A 338 1.76 78.85 -58.83
N GLN A 339 2.31 78.28 -57.77
CA GLN A 339 1.66 77.28 -56.95
C GLN A 339 1.99 77.53 -55.48
N PHE A 340 1.10 77.07 -54.60
CA PHE A 340 1.32 77.08 -53.17
C PHE A 340 1.01 75.73 -52.55
N SER A 341 1.71 75.39 -51.47
CA SER A 341 1.44 74.19 -50.68
C SER A 341 1.64 74.51 -49.20
N LYS A 342 1.16 73.62 -48.32
CA LYS A 342 1.34 73.74 -46.87
C LYS A 342 1.80 72.39 -46.32
N ASN A 343 2.87 72.40 -45.54
CA ASN A 343 3.36 71.20 -44.87
C ASN A 343 2.67 70.97 -43.51
N VAL A 344 2.89 69.80 -42.93
CA VAL A 344 2.33 69.40 -41.63
C VAL A 344 2.76 70.33 -40.47
N LEU A 345 3.87 71.06 -40.62
CA LEU A 345 4.40 72.02 -39.65
C LEU A 345 3.82 73.44 -39.84
N GLY A 346 2.82 73.59 -40.69
CA GLY A 346 2.12 74.84 -40.92
C GLY A 346 2.87 75.85 -41.79
N GLU A 347 3.93 75.43 -42.49
CA GLU A 347 4.67 76.29 -43.41
C GLU A 347 4.03 76.27 -44.78
N VAL A 348 3.74 77.45 -45.30
CA VAL A 348 3.25 77.65 -46.65
C VAL A 348 4.43 77.99 -47.54
N GLU A 349 4.56 77.26 -48.64
CA GLU A 349 5.54 77.52 -49.68
C GLU A 349 4.83 78.05 -50.91
N ILE A 350 5.33 79.15 -51.48
CA ILE A 350 4.87 79.69 -52.76
C ILE A 350 6.03 79.67 -53.74
N ILE A 351 5.82 79.01 -54.88
CA ILE A 351 6.80 78.86 -55.95
C ILE A 351 6.20 79.30 -57.28
N GLY A 352 7.06 79.41 -58.30
CA GLY A 352 6.64 79.61 -59.69
C GLY A 352 6.77 81.05 -60.13
N SER A 353 6.10 81.41 -61.22
CA SER A 353 6.24 82.72 -61.82
C SER A 353 4.97 83.15 -62.55
N MET A 354 4.76 84.47 -62.61
CA MET A 354 3.61 85.08 -63.29
C MET A 354 4.01 86.31 -64.11
N THR A 355 3.12 86.74 -65.00
CA THR A 355 3.35 87.83 -65.96
C THR A 355 2.10 88.63 -66.28
N GLY A 356 2.28 89.85 -66.80
CA GLY A 356 1.28 90.67 -67.49
C GLY A 356 0.30 91.44 -66.59
N GLY A 357 0.32 91.23 -65.27
CA GLY A 357 -0.66 91.87 -64.38
C GLY A 357 -0.26 93.25 -63.88
N THR A 358 -1.18 93.88 -63.12
CA THR A 358 -0.98 95.21 -62.55
C THR A 358 -0.17 95.15 -61.26
N ILE A 359 0.86 96.00 -61.16
CA ILE A 359 1.65 96.22 -59.94
C ILE A 359 1.04 97.37 -59.15
N GLY A 360 0.90 97.21 -57.84
CA GLY A 360 0.35 98.23 -56.96
C GLY A 360 0.24 97.79 -55.50
N PHE A 361 0.13 98.77 -54.60
CA PHE A 361 0.07 98.54 -53.15
C PHE A 361 -1.26 97.92 -52.68
N GLU A 362 -2.34 98.13 -53.43
CA GLU A 362 -3.70 97.67 -53.08
C GLU A 362 -4.34 96.87 -54.22
N VAL A 363 -3.53 96.35 -55.14
CA VAL A 363 -3.99 95.57 -56.30
C VAL A 363 -3.49 94.12 -56.16
N PRO A 364 -4.30 93.20 -55.62
CA PRO A 364 -3.84 91.84 -55.34
C PRO A 364 -3.54 91.07 -56.62
N ALA A 365 -2.40 90.38 -56.68
CA ALA A 365 -2.11 89.44 -57.74
C ALA A 365 -2.92 88.14 -57.60
N PHE A 366 -3.14 87.70 -56.36
CA PHE A 366 -4.05 86.61 -55.99
C PHE A 366 -4.30 86.62 -54.48
N THR A 367 -5.23 85.78 -54.02
CA THR A 367 -5.58 85.64 -52.60
C THR A 367 -5.41 84.19 -52.16
N LEU A 368 -4.72 83.98 -51.04
CA LEU A 368 -4.56 82.66 -50.42
C LEU A 368 -5.83 82.24 -49.66
N PRO A 369 -6.26 80.98 -49.78
CA PRO A 369 -7.42 80.48 -49.04
C PRO A 369 -7.16 80.46 -47.53
N GLN A 370 -8.24 80.45 -46.75
CA GLN A 370 -8.17 80.30 -45.30
C GLN A 370 -7.37 79.03 -44.93
N GLY A 371 -6.48 79.15 -43.94
CA GLY A 371 -5.53 78.10 -43.57
C GLY A 371 -4.18 78.17 -44.29
N TYR A 372 -4.05 78.95 -45.37
CA TYR A 372 -2.77 79.23 -46.06
C TYR A 372 -2.29 80.67 -45.87
N ARG A 373 -3.06 81.50 -45.17
CA ARG A 373 -2.76 82.91 -44.91
C ARG A 373 -1.62 83.04 -43.90
N PRO A 374 -0.76 84.07 -44.02
CA PRO A 374 0.38 84.20 -43.12
C PRO A 374 -0.06 84.61 -41.70
N LEU A 375 0.66 84.14 -40.68
CA LEU A 375 0.43 84.51 -39.28
C LEU A 375 0.63 86.01 -39.03
N GLN A 376 1.54 86.63 -39.78
CA GLN A 376 1.82 88.06 -39.76
C GLN A 376 2.08 88.55 -41.19
N MET A 377 1.95 89.85 -41.41
CA MET A 377 2.27 90.45 -42.70
C MET A 377 3.69 90.08 -43.13
N THR A 378 3.83 89.57 -44.35
CA THR A 378 5.12 89.05 -44.85
C THR A 378 5.54 89.84 -46.07
N HIS A 379 6.84 90.15 -46.17
CA HIS A 379 7.44 90.76 -47.35
C HIS A 379 8.49 89.83 -47.94
N PHE A 380 8.57 89.81 -49.26
CA PHE A 380 9.54 89.03 -50.02
C PHE A 380 10.10 89.88 -51.16
N ILE A 381 11.42 89.81 -51.35
CA ILE A 381 12.08 90.37 -52.53
C ILE A 381 12.43 89.21 -53.46
N GLY A 382 11.83 89.20 -54.65
CA GLY A 382 12.08 88.16 -55.65
C GLY A 382 12.68 88.73 -56.94
N VAL A 383 13.00 87.84 -57.88
CA VAL A 383 13.57 88.21 -59.18
C VAL A 383 12.47 88.71 -60.11
N ALA A 384 12.81 89.67 -60.96
CA ALA A 384 11.93 90.20 -61.98
C ALA A 384 12.60 90.19 -63.37
N SER A 385 11.80 90.41 -64.42
CA SER A 385 12.29 90.48 -65.80
C SER A 385 13.37 91.55 -65.98
N SER A 386 14.44 91.25 -66.73
CA SER A 386 15.40 92.24 -67.21
C SER A 386 15.12 92.72 -68.64
N ILE A 387 13.99 92.33 -69.23
CA ILE A 387 13.60 92.73 -70.59
C ILE A 387 13.53 94.27 -70.66
N GLY A 388 14.23 94.84 -71.64
CA GLY A 388 14.31 96.29 -71.84
C GLY A 388 15.33 97.03 -70.95
N THR A 389 16.01 96.35 -70.01
CA THR A 389 16.98 96.97 -69.08
C THR A 389 18.39 96.37 -69.18
N GLY A 390 18.71 95.63 -70.25
CA GLY A 390 20.00 94.97 -70.44
C GLY A 390 20.20 93.76 -69.51
N SER A 391 21.44 93.54 -69.04
CA SER A 391 21.82 92.41 -68.18
C SER A 391 21.72 92.71 -66.68
N ALA A 392 21.25 93.90 -66.28
CA ALA A 392 21.12 94.27 -64.88
C ALA A 392 20.05 93.41 -64.19
N PRO A 393 20.36 92.73 -63.07
CA PRO A 393 19.39 91.92 -62.34
C PRO A 393 18.26 92.81 -61.80
N GLN A 394 17.03 92.39 -62.05
CA GLN A 394 15.83 93.11 -61.61
C GLN A 394 15.16 92.37 -60.46
N PHE A 395 14.52 93.12 -59.58
CA PHE A 395 13.84 92.59 -58.40
C PHE A 395 12.46 93.21 -58.22
N HIS A 396 11.59 92.51 -57.50
CA HIS A 396 10.27 93.02 -57.13
C HIS A 396 10.04 92.88 -55.63
N ARG A 397 9.16 93.73 -55.08
CA ARG A 397 8.69 93.63 -53.70
C ARG A 397 7.29 93.02 -53.68
N THR A 398 7.18 91.87 -53.04
CA THR A 398 5.92 91.22 -52.73
C THR A 398 5.54 91.52 -51.27
N HIS A 399 4.27 91.85 -51.04
CA HIS A 399 3.66 91.95 -49.72
C HIS A 399 2.51 90.96 -49.62
N ILE A 400 2.43 90.21 -48.52
CA ILE A 400 1.30 89.34 -48.22
C ILE A 400 0.70 89.80 -46.90
N SER A 401 -0.54 90.23 -46.96
CA SER A 401 -1.26 90.64 -45.76
C SER A 401 -1.92 89.44 -45.07
N THR A 402 -2.34 89.62 -43.82
CA THR A 402 -2.90 88.54 -42.98
C THR A 402 -4.26 88.02 -43.48
N ASP A 403 -4.93 88.75 -44.37
CA ASP A 403 -6.15 88.29 -45.05
C ASP A 403 -5.87 87.32 -46.23
N GLY A 404 -4.59 87.12 -46.56
CA GLY A 404 -4.13 86.25 -47.65
C GLY A 404 -3.90 86.95 -48.99
N ASN A 405 -4.16 88.25 -49.12
CA ASN A 405 -3.91 88.99 -50.34
C ASN A 405 -2.42 89.15 -50.59
N VAL A 406 -1.99 88.74 -51.79
CA VAL A 406 -0.61 88.83 -52.27
C VAL A 406 -0.50 89.99 -53.25
N TYR A 407 0.28 91.01 -52.91
CA TYR A 407 0.48 92.22 -53.70
C TYR A 407 1.89 92.26 -54.26
N ILE A 408 2.02 92.59 -55.55
CA ILE A 408 3.31 93.01 -56.12
C ILE A 408 3.33 94.53 -56.02
N GLN A 409 4.05 95.06 -55.03
CA GLN A 409 3.99 96.48 -54.70
C GLN A 409 4.89 97.34 -55.59
N SER A 410 6.03 96.80 -56.01
CA SER A 410 7.00 97.50 -56.85
C SER A 410 7.89 96.53 -57.62
N CYS A 411 8.42 96.97 -58.76
CA CYS A 411 9.46 96.29 -59.54
C CYS A 411 10.55 97.30 -59.91
N SER A 412 11.82 96.88 -59.88
CA SER A 412 12.95 97.73 -60.25
C SER A 412 13.04 97.97 -61.76
N ASN A 413 12.46 97.08 -62.58
CA ASN A 413 12.39 97.27 -64.02
C ASN A 413 11.29 98.30 -64.36
N THR A 414 11.69 99.51 -64.74
CA THR A 414 10.75 100.59 -65.08
C THR A 414 10.27 100.55 -66.54
N VAL A 415 10.82 99.68 -67.38
CA VAL A 415 10.47 99.57 -68.80
C VAL A 415 9.41 98.48 -69.00
N ASN A 416 9.67 97.28 -68.48
CA ASN A 416 8.80 96.11 -68.59
C ASN A 416 8.60 95.44 -67.21
N PRO A 417 7.91 96.12 -66.27
CA PRO A 417 7.91 95.77 -64.85
C PRO A 417 7.25 94.43 -64.51
N ASN A 418 6.38 93.92 -65.37
CA ASN A 418 5.48 92.80 -65.09
C ASN A 418 5.66 91.62 -66.07
N GLU A 419 6.69 91.61 -66.90
CA GLU A 419 6.93 90.52 -67.87
C GLU A 419 7.29 89.19 -67.18
N PHE A 420 7.89 89.25 -65.99
CA PHE A 420 8.28 88.09 -65.19
C PHE A 420 8.42 88.49 -63.73
N ILE A 421 7.68 87.81 -62.85
CA ILE A 421 7.72 87.94 -61.39
C ILE A 421 7.81 86.55 -60.78
N THR A 422 8.83 86.29 -59.96
CA THR A 422 9.07 84.96 -59.39
C THR A 422 8.63 84.81 -57.94
N PHE A 423 8.32 83.59 -57.55
CA PHE A 423 8.10 83.18 -56.18
C PHE A 423 8.97 81.97 -55.86
N GLY A 424 9.47 81.94 -54.62
CA GLY A 424 10.32 80.86 -54.11
C GLY A 424 10.64 81.11 -52.64
N PHE A 425 9.60 81.19 -51.80
CA PHE A 425 9.75 81.51 -50.38
C PHE A 425 8.72 80.78 -49.52
N LYS A 426 9.01 80.74 -48.21
CA LYS A 426 8.18 80.08 -47.20
C LYS A 426 7.81 81.05 -46.08
N PHE A 427 6.64 80.85 -45.48
CA PHE A 427 6.23 81.53 -44.26
C PHE A 427 5.33 80.64 -43.39
N LYS A 428 5.19 80.98 -42.11
CA LYS A 428 4.25 80.28 -41.21
C LYS A 428 2.83 80.80 -41.43
N SER A 429 1.90 79.89 -41.65
CA SER A 429 0.48 80.22 -41.73
C SER A 429 -0.14 80.47 -40.35
N ALA A 430 -1.23 81.24 -40.35
CA ALA A 430 -2.07 81.53 -39.20
C ALA A 430 -2.89 80.31 -38.76
#